data_AF-A0A2W4C581-F1
#
_entry.id   AF-A0A2W4C581-F1
#
_cell.length_a   1.000
_cell.length_b   1.000
_cell.length_c   1.000
_cell.angle_alpha   90.00
_cell.angle_beta   90.00
_cell.angle_gamma   90.00
#
_symmetry.space_group_name_H-M   'P 1'
#
loop_
_entity.id
_entity.type
_entity.pdbx_description
1 polymer ?
#
loop_
_entity_poly.entity_id
_entity_poly.type
_entity_poly.pdbx_seq_one_letter_code
_entity_poly.pdbx_strand_id
1 'polypeptide(L)'
;MVGMIRGIAFSQTEMNDRDRRKAAFQEAGRLFARDDREGWLEDQAMTICRMLEKAFEAGLIAARNNPEFTLHFKGNTRLTDSDIPALARKVIEVLRLVIAGRPHTFEDLLFHFHEPATADSGSPRVGGRWLSLKHKTFPGPFSDKAIRTLIELGLFREAEDYADTGKCAGVSEWGYELIHSGFTNRQDQRSAGASLTHFEYEALWPVKTDRLSQSRAKTVR
;
A
#
# COMPACT_ATOMS: atom_id res chain seq x y z
N MET A 1 29.74 -14.53 2.21
CA MET A 1 29.54 -13.72 3.43
C MET A 1 28.78 -14.61 4.41
N VAL A 2 29.37 -14.93 5.57
CA VAL A 2 28.77 -15.86 6.55
C VAL A 2 27.89 -15.05 7.49
N GLY A 3 26.57 -15.24 7.42
CA GLY A 3 25.65 -14.70 8.42
C GLY A 3 25.70 -15.59 9.66
N MET A 4 26.14 -15.05 10.80
CA MET A 4 26.14 -15.75 12.08
C MET A 4 24.87 -15.45 12.88
N ILE A 5 24.15 -16.49 13.27
CA ILE A 5 23.22 -16.46 14.40
C ILE A 5 23.84 -17.36 15.46
N ARG A 6 24.34 -16.77 16.56
CA ARG A 6 24.89 -17.42 17.77
C ARG A 6 25.57 -18.80 17.51
N GLY A 7 26.61 -18.81 16.69
CA GLY A 7 27.46 -19.99 16.48
C GLY A 7 27.01 -20.95 15.38
N ILE A 8 25.86 -20.74 14.75
CA ILE A 8 25.47 -21.50 13.56
C ILE A 8 25.95 -20.74 12.32
N ALA A 9 27.16 -21.10 11.87
CA ALA A 9 27.70 -20.64 10.60
C ALA A 9 27.25 -21.61 9.52
N PHE A 10 26.32 -21.18 8.67
CA PHE A 10 25.97 -21.95 7.47
C PHE A 10 26.92 -21.54 6.34
N SER A 11 27.60 -22.52 5.75
CA SER A 11 28.36 -22.25 4.54
C SER A 11 27.39 -21.98 3.38
N GLN A 12 27.81 -21.13 2.45
CA GLN A 12 27.00 -20.72 1.31
C GLN A 12 26.64 -21.92 0.40
N THR A 13 27.49 -22.94 0.37
CA THR A 13 27.29 -24.23 -0.32
C THR A 13 26.23 -25.10 0.35
N GLU A 14 26.15 -25.13 1.68
CA GLU A 14 25.12 -25.89 2.42
C GLU A 14 23.72 -25.32 2.21
N MET A 15 23.62 -24.01 1.99
CA MET A 15 22.37 -23.32 1.71
C MET A 15 21.85 -23.55 0.29
N ASN A 16 22.57 -24.22 -0.62
CA ASN A 16 22.09 -24.53 -1.96
C ASN A 16 21.31 -25.85 -2.04
N ASP A 17 21.56 -26.79 -1.13
CA ASP A 17 20.89 -28.08 -1.04
C ASP A 17 19.55 -27.94 -0.28
N ARG A 18 18.45 -28.42 -0.88
CA ARG A 18 17.09 -28.29 -0.33
C ARG A 18 16.94 -29.00 1.03
N ASP A 19 17.49 -30.19 1.15
CA ASP A 19 17.31 -31.02 2.34
C ASP A 19 18.19 -30.50 3.47
N ARG A 20 19.40 -30.02 3.15
CA ARG A 20 20.27 -29.34 4.12
C ARG A 20 19.68 -28.01 4.60
N ARG A 21 19.11 -27.20 3.71
CA ARG A 21 18.35 -25.99 4.11
C ARG A 21 17.21 -26.34 5.06
N LYS A 22 16.41 -27.36 4.72
CA LYS A 22 15.28 -27.79 5.55
C LYS A 22 15.75 -28.26 6.92
N ALA A 23 16.81 -29.06 6.98
CA ALA A 23 17.40 -29.52 8.23
C ALA A 23 17.94 -28.36 9.08
N ALA A 24 18.61 -27.39 8.46
CA ALA A 24 19.09 -26.17 9.12
C ALA A 24 17.95 -25.34 9.73
N PHE A 25 16.86 -25.13 8.98
CA PHE A 25 15.67 -24.42 9.48
C PHE A 25 14.98 -25.18 10.62
N GLN A 26 14.88 -26.51 10.51
CA GLN A 26 14.32 -27.34 11.57
C GLN A 26 15.17 -27.27 12.85
N GLU A 27 16.50 -27.28 12.71
CA GLU A 27 17.42 -27.19 13.84
C GLU A 27 17.38 -25.81 14.49
N ALA A 28 17.36 -24.74 13.70
CA ALA A 28 17.16 -23.37 14.20
C ALA A 28 15.82 -23.25 14.95
N GLY A 29 14.75 -23.86 14.43
CA GLY A 29 13.45 -23.93 15.11
C GLY A 29 13.49 -24.70 16.43
N ARG A 30 14.24 -25.80 16.51
CA ARG A 30 14.42 -26.57 17.76
C ARG A 30 15.19 -25.80 18.81
N LEU A 31 16.30 -25.17 18.42
CA LEU A 31 17.11 -24.35 19.32
C LEU A 31 16.30 -23.17 19.85
N PHE A 32 15.51 -22.54 18.99
CA PHE A 32 14.58 -21.50 19.41
C PHE A 32 13.54 -22.01 20.43
N ALA A 33 12.88 -23.14 20.16
CA ALA A 33 11.89 -23.72 21.07
C ALA A 33 12.49 -24.13 22.42
N ARG A 34 13.78 -24.47 22.46
CA ARG A 34 14.52 -24.72 23.70
C ARG A 34 14.78 -23.41 24.44
N ASP A 35 15.34 -22.41 23.77
CA ASP A 35 15.69 -21.11 24.36
C ASP A 35 14.43 -20.37 24.88
N ASP A 36 13.29 -20.54 24.21
CA ASP A 36 11.96 -20.08 24.67
C ASP A 36 11.52 -20.77 25.97
N ARG A 37 11.59 -22.11 26.01
CA ARG A 37 11.23 -22.90 27.19
C ARG A 37 12.11 -22.59 28.39
N GLU A 38 13.38 -22.29 28.15
CA GLU A 38 14.34 -21.94 29.19
C GLU A 38 14.26 -20.45 29.61
N GLY A 39 13.39 -19.65 28.98
CA GLY A 39 13.15 -18.26 29.36
C GLY A 39 14.24 -17.28 28.91
N TRP A 40 15.07 -17.64 27.93
CA TRP A 40 16.16 -16.80 27.43
C TRP A 40 15.69 -15.76 26.40
N LEU A 41 14.42 -15.82 25.98
CA LEU A 41 13.82 -14.91 25.02
C LEU A 41 13.00 -13.85 25.74
N GLU A 42 13.57 -12.65 25.88
CA GLU A 42 12.94 -11.52 26.58
C GLU A 42 11.75 -10.91 25.80
N ASP A 43 11.70 -11.09 24.47
CA ASP A 43 10.64 -10.55 23.61
C ASP A 43 10.29 -11.51 22.46
N GLN A 44 9.33 -12.41 22.72
CA GLN A 44 8.95 -13.50 21.83
C GLN A 44 8.46 -13.01 20.45
N ALA A 45 7.68 -11.92 20.40
CA ALA A 45 7.08 -11.42 19.15
C ALA A 45 8.15 -10.81 18.22
N MET A 46 9.02 -9.97 18.76
CA MET A 46 10.10 -9.36 17.99
C MET A 46 11.14 -10.37 17.53
N THR A 47 11.36 -11.43 18.31
CA THR A 47 12.32 -12.48 17.95
C THR A 47 11.82 -13.34 16.79
N ILE A 48 10.51 -13.67 16.75
CA ILE A 48 9.90 -14.39 15.62
C ILE A 48 9.96 -13.55 14.34
N CYS A 49 9.63 -12.25 14.40
CA CYS A 49 9.73 -11.36 13.25
C CYS A 49 11.15 -11.29 12.69
N ARG A 50 12.16 -11.15 13.55
CA ARG A 50 13.57 -11.13 13.14
C ARG A 50 14.03 -12.46 12.55
N MET A 51 13.53 -13.59 13.05
CA MET A 51 13.82 -14.90 12.48
C MET A 51 13.22 -15.07 11.09
N LEU A 52 11.97 -14.65 10.89
CA LEU A 52 11.31 -14.70 9.59
C LEU A 52 12.00 -13.77 8.57
N GLU A 53 12.40 -12.58 9.01
CA GLU A 53 13.15 -11.62 8.19
C GLU A 53 14.51 -12.20 7.76
N LYS A 54 15.27 -12.80 8.69
CA LYS A 54 16.56 -13.45 8.37
C LYS A 54 16.40 -14.67 7.48
N ALA A 55 15.35 -15.46 7.70
CA ALA A 55 15.01 -16.61 6.85
C ALA A 55 14.69 -16.17 5.42
N PHE A 56 13.94 -15.08 5.28
CA PHE A 56 13.56 -14.49 4.00
C PHE A 56 14.78 -13.91 3.27
N GLU A 57 15.63 -13.13 3.95
CA GLU A 57 16.90 -12.62 3.42
C GLU A 57 17.81 -13.76 2.92
N ALA A 58 17.96 -14.82 3.70
CA ALA A 58 18.77 -15.98 3.32
C ALA A 58 18.19 -16.69 2.08
N GLY A 59 16.87 -16.79 1.99
CA GLY A 59 16.17 -17.31 0.82
C GLY A 59 16.41 -16.47 -0.45
N LEU A 60 16.34 -15.14 -0.33
CA LEU A 60 16.61 -14.21 -1.44
C LEU A 60 18.07 -14.28 -1.93
N ILE A 61 19.03 -14.37 -1.01
CA ILE A 61 20.45 -14.50 -1.34
C ILE A 61 20.72 -15.84 -2.05
N ALA A 62 20.11 -16.92 -1.59
CA ALA A 62 20.23 -18.24 -2.23
C ALA A 62 19.61 -18.24 -3.64
N ALA A 63 18.45 -17.60 -3.81
CA ALA A 63 17.79 -17.46 -5.11
C ALA A 63 18.63 -16.65 -6.11
N ARG A 64 19.23 -15.53 -5.66
CA ARG A 64 20.04 -14.65 -6.53
C ARG A 64 21.31 -15.32 -7.06
N ASN A 65 21.85 -16.29 -6.33
CA ASN A 65 23.12 -16.95 -6.65
C ASN A 65 22.96 -18.27 -7.41
N ASN A 66 21.73 -18.71 -7.68
CA ASN A 66 21.47 -19.94 -8.40
C ASN A 66 20.83 -19.63 -9.78
N PRO A 67 21.57 -19.79 -10.90
CA PRO A 67 21.08 -19.46 -12.24
C PRO A 67 19.95 -20.39 -12.73
N GLU A 68 19.77 -21.57 -12.12
CA GLU A 68 18.63 -22.46 -12.38
C GLU A 68 17.44 -22.16 -11.47
N PHE A 69 17.64 -21.40 -10.39
CA PHE A 69 16.59 -20.93 -9.50
C PHE A 69 15.89 -19.74 -10.14
N THR A 70 15.26 -20.00 -11.29
CA THR A 70 14.19 -19.15 -11.77
C THR A 70 13.07 -19.34 -10.75
N LEU A 71 12.95 -18.40 -9.81
CA LEU A 71 11.69 -18.24 -9.09
C LEU A 71 10.65 -17.98 -10.17
N HIS A 72 10.00 -19.04 -10.64
CA HIS A 72 8.68 -18.97 -11.24
C HIS A 72 7.70 -18.60 -10.12
N PHE A 73 7.91 -17.45 -9.46
CA PHE A 73 6.77 -16.58 -9.32
C PHE A 73 6.28 -16.43 -10.75
N LYS A 74 5.15 -17.06 -11.08
CA LYS A 74 4.26 -16.46 -12.06
C LYS A 74 4.08 -15.05 -11.53
N GLY A 75 4.90 -14.14 -12.03
CA GLY A 75 5.15 -12.86 -11.41
C GLY A 75 3.85 -12.11 -11.46
N ASN A 76 3.09 -12.15 -10.37
CA ASN A 76 2.27 -11.01 -10.01
C ASN A 76 3.29 -9.93 -9.67
N THR A 77 3.89 -9.34 -10.70
CA THR A 77 4.69 -8.14 -10.59
C THR A 77 3.76 -7.15 -9.92
N ARG A 78 3.97 -6.90 -8.64
CA ARG A 78 3.19 -5.93 -7.90
C ARG A 78 3.65 -4.55 -8.36
N LEU A 79 2.70 -3.63 -8.44
CA LEU A 79 3.00 -2.22 -8.55
C LEU A 79 3.35 -1.70 -7.16
N THR A 80 4.48 -1.03 -7.06
CA THR A 80 5.04 -0.45 -5.83
C THR A 80 5.23 1.05 -6.01
N ASP A 81 5.64 1.75 -4.95
CA ASP A 81 5.87 3.21 -5.01
C ASP A 81 6.91 3.60 -6.08
N SER A 82 7.94 2.77 -6.29
CA SER A 82 8.97 3.06 -7.29
C SER A 82 8.44 3.09 -8.71
N ASP A 83 7.33 2.40 -8.98
CA ASP A 83 6.66 2.34 -10.28
C ASP A 83 5.77 3.56 -10.54
N ILE A 84 5.48 4.36 -9.50
CA ILE A 84 4.62 5.54 -9.59
C ILE A 84 5.48 6.74 -10.00
N PRO A 85 5.06 7.54 -11.00
CA PRO A 85 5.74 8.78 -11.37
C PRO A 85 5.87 9.72 -10.17
N ALA A 86 7.03 10.38 -10.04
CA ALA A 86 7.38 11.20 -8.86
C ALA A 86 6.30 12.24 -8.48
N LEU A 87 5.67 12.86 -9.49
CA LEU A 87 4.61 13.84 -9.28
C LEU A 87 3.37 13.24 -8.59
N ALA A 88 2.98 12.03 -8.97
CA ALA A 88 1.85 11.30 -8.40
C ALA A 88 2.21 10.64 -7.06
N ARG A 89 3.47 10.19 -6.90
CA ARG A 89 3.96 9.57 -5.66
C ARG A 89 3.80 10.48 -4.44
N LYS A 90 4.02 11.78 -4.60
CA LYS A 90 3.83 12.77 -3.51
C LYS A 90 2.40 12.75 -2.93
N VAL A 91 1.39 12.50 -3.78
CA VAL A 91 -0.01 12.38 -3.33
C VAL A 91 -0.18 11.17 -2.42
N ILE A 92 0.40 10.02 -2.80
CA ILE A 92 0.37 8.78 -2.03
C ILE A 92 1.07 8.95 -0.68
N GLU A 93 2.23 9.60 -0.66
CA GLU A 93 2.97 9.89 0.58
C GLU A 93 2.15 10.76 1.53
N VAL A 94 1.49 11.81 1.03
CA VAL A 94 0.61 12.63 1.87
C VAL A 94 -0.57 11.81 2.39
N LEU A 95 -1.22 10.99 1.56
CA LEU A 95 -2.32 10.14 2.01
C LEU A 95 -1.90 9.16 3.10
N ARG A 96 -0.70 8.58 3.01
CA ARG A 96 -0.16 7.74 4.09
C ARG A 96 -0.05 8.49 5.40
N LEU A 97 0.41 9.75 5.36
CA LEU A 97 0.46 10.60 6.55
C LEU A 97 -0.93 10.93 7.09
N VAL A 98 -1.94 11.06 6.22
CA VAL A 98 -3.33 11.33 6.62
C VAL A 98 -3.94 10.14 7.35
N ILE A 99 -3.65 8.91 6.91
CA ILE A 99 -4.23 7.68 7.47
C ILE A 99 -3.38 7.06 8.59
N ALA A 100 -2.11 7.43 8.72
CA ALA A 100 -1.22 6.83 9.70
C ALA A 100 -1.70 7.06 11.14
N GLY A 101 -1.87 5.96 11.89
CA GLY A 101 -2.05 5.99 13.35
C GLY A 101 -3.43 6.44 13.85
N ARG A 102 -4.46 6.50 12.99
CA ARG A 102 -5.83 6.79 13.40
C ARG A 102 -6.85 6.04 12.54
N PRO A 103 -8.07 5.79 13.06
CA PRO A 103 -9.18 5.37 12.22
C PRO A 103 -9.43 6.46 11.17
N HIS A 104 -9.32 6.10 9.90
CA HIS A 104 -9.61 6.99 8.78
C HIS A 104 -11.05 6.83 8.32
N THR A 105 -11.57 7.89 7.72
CA THR A 105 -12.92 7.95 7.17
C THR A 105 -12.86 7.99 5.64
N PHE A 106 -14.02 7.77 5.03
CA PHE A 106 -14.23 8.02 3.61
C PHE A 106 -13.68 9.38 3.14
N GLU A 107 -13.92 10.43 3.92
CA GLU A 107 -13.59 11.81 3.53
C GLU A 107 -12.08 12.05 3.49
N ASP A 108 -11.29 11.28 4.24
CA ASP A 108 -9.84 11.34 4.24
C ASP A 108 -9.22 10.81 2.92
N LEU A 109 -10.02 10.08 2.14
CA LEU A 109 -9.64 9.48 0.86
C LEU A 109 -10.25 10.19 -0.36
N LEU A 110 -10.82 11.39 -0.16
CA LEU A 110 -11.42 12.21 -1.20
C LEU A 110 -10.63 13.48 -1.51
N PHE A 111 -10.55 13.81 -2.79
CA PHE A 111 -9.95 15.03 -3.33
C PHE A 111 -11.01 15.87 -4.03
N HIS A 112 -11.23 17.09 -3.57
CA HIS A 112 -12.19 18.00 -4.18
C HIS A 112 -11.52 18.77 -5.32
N PHE A 113 -12.16 18.77 -6.49
CA PHE A 113 -11.75 19.62 -7.60
C PHE A 113 -12.19 21.05 -7.29
N HIS A 114 -11.23 21.95 -7.10
CA HIS A 114 -11.53 23.38 -7.05
C HIS A 114 -11.40 23.95 -8.45
N GLU A 115 -12.45 24.60 -8.93
CA GLU A 115 -12.26 25.57 -10.02
C GLU A 115 -11.35 26.68 -9.49
N PRO A 116 -10.40 27.17 -10.29
CA PRO A 116 -9.58 28.29 -9.88
C PRO A 116 -10.50 29.47 -9.58
N ALA A 117 -10.64 29.80 -8.29
CA ALA A 117 -11.37 30.98 -7.88
C ALA A 117 -10.79 32.17 -8.66
N THR A 118 -11.68 33.00 -9.20
CA THR A 118 -11.32 34.24 -9.89
C THR A 118 -10.38 35.07 -9.01
N ALA A 119 -9.10 35.04 -9.35
CA ALA A 119 -8.07 36.07 -9.23
C ALA A 119 -7.71 36.75 -7.89
N ASP A 120 -8.31 36.48 -6.72
CA ASP A 120 -8.06 37.34 -5.54
C ASP A 120 -7.10 36.80 -4.46
N SER A 121 -6.59 35.57 -4.55
CA SER A 121 -5.58 35.08 -3.60
C SER A 121 -4.25 34.80 -4.32
N GLY A 122 -3.19 35.50 -3.92
CA GLY A 122 -1.86 35.56 -4.54
C GLY A 122 -1.05 34.25 -4.55
N SER A 123 -1.69 33.12 -4.83
CA SER A 123 -1.02 31.84 -5.06
C SER A 123 -0.44 31.79 -6.48
N PRO A 124 0.78 31.28 -6.68
CA PRO A 124 1.44 31.29 -7.99
C PRO A 124 0.64 30.52 -9.04
N ARG A 125 0.31 31.22 -10.14
CA ARG A 125 -0.42 30.68 -11.28
C ARG A 125 0.46 29.71 -12.08
N VAL A 126 0.40 28.43 -11.76
CA VAL A 126 0.77 27.37 -12.72
C VAL A 126 -0.54 26.80 -13.26
N GLY A 127 -0.79 27.00 -14.55
CA GLY A 127 -2.07 26.69 -15.19
C GLY A 127 -2.50 25.24 -15.01
N GLY A 128 -3.63 25.03 -14.35
CA GLY A 128 -4.24 23.73 -14.09
C GLY A 128 -5.33 23.83 -13.03
N ARG A 129 -6.27 22.87 -13.02
CA ARG A 129 -7.17 22.67 -11.88
C ARG A 129 -6.35 22.15 -10.70
N TRP A 130 -6.74 22.53 -9.50
CA TRP A 130 -6.01 22.22 -8.28
C TRP A 130 -6.93 21.42 -7.36
N LEU A 131 -6.41 20.31 -6.83
CA LEU A 131 -7.16 19.34 -6.04
C LEU A 131 -6.71 19.42 -4.60
N SER A 132 -7.62 19.73 -3.70
CA SER A 132 -7.31 19.77 -2.26
C SER A 132 -7.95 18.57 -1.57
N LEU A 133 -7.20 17.99 -0.64
CA LEU A 133 -7.80 17.13 0.38
C LEU A 133 -8.76 17.98 1.22
N LYS A 134 -9.92 17.43 1.59
CA LYS A 134 -10.87 18.12 2.50
C LYS A 134 -10.23 18.43 3.87
N HIS A 135 -9.17 17.71 4.21
CA HIS A 135 -8.45 17.85 5.47
C HIS A 135 -7.66 19.18 5.51
N LYS A 136 -8.09 20.10 6.38
CA LYS A 136 -7.54 21.47 6.52
C LYS A 136 -6.05 21.55 6.89
N THR A 137 -5.47 20.43 7.34
CA THR A 137 -4.15 20.40 7.97
C THR A 137 -3.00 20.07 7.03
N PHE A 138 -3.26 19.66 5.78
CA PHE A 138 -2.21 19.20 4.86
C PHE A 138 -1.81 20.25 3.80
N PRO A 139 -0.53 20.26 3.40
CA PRO A 139 0.06 21.39 2.70
C PRO A 139 -0.32 21.39 1.22
N GLY A 140 -1.31 22.22 0.91
CA GLY A 140 -1.53 22.76 -0.41
C GLY A 140 -2.21 21.82 -1.42
N PRO A 141 -2.69 22.39 -2.52
CA PRO A 141 -3.37 21.62 -3.54
C PRO A 141 -2.39 20.77 -4.36
N PHE A 142 -2.86 19.61 -4.83
CA PHE A 142 -2.18 18.77 -5.79
C PHE A 142 -2.53 19.21 -7.22
N SER A 143 -1.55 19.04 -8.11
CA SER A 143 -1.73 19.26 -9.54
C SER A 143 -2.74 18.25 -10.12
N ASP A 144 -3.68 18.71 -10.95
CA ASP A 144 -4.60 17.85 -11.71
C ASP A 144 -3.86 16.74 -12.47
N LYS A 145 -2.67 17.04 -13.02
CA LYS A 145 -1.83 16.05 -13.70
C LYS A 145 -1.43 14.88 -12.77
N ALA A 146 -1.17 15.16 -11.49
CA ALA A 146 -0.79 14.13 -10.52
C ALA A 146 -1.97 13.17 -10.27
N ILE A 147 -3.16 13.71 -10.08
CA ILE A 147 -4.38 12.93 -9.83
C ILE A 147 -4.82 12.17 -11.08
N ARG A 148 -4.75 12.78 -12.27
CA ARG A 148 -5.03 12.08 -13.54
C ARG A 148 -4.12 10.89 -13.75
N THR A 149 -2.82 11.03 -13.48
CA THR A 149 -1.89 9.89 -13.53
C THR A 149 -2.31 8.76 -12.57
N LEU A 150 -2.81 9.08 -11.38
CA LEU A 150 -3.30 8.06 -10.44
C LEU A 150 -4.59 7.39 -10.91
N ILE A 151 -5.47 8.14 -11.59
CA ILE A 151 -6.68 7.60 -12.22
C ILE A 151 -6.31 6.67 -13.39
N GLU A 152 -5.38 7.09 -14.27
CA GLU A 152 -4.88 6.29 -15.40
C GLU A 152 -4.27 4.97 -14.92
N LEU A 153 -3.55 5.01 -13.80
CA LEU A 153 -3.00 3.83 -13.12
C LEU A 153 -4.04 2.98 -12.38
N GLY A 154 -5.33 3.39 -12.37
CA GLY A 154 -6.42 2.71 -11.67
C GLY A 154 -6.32 2.73 -10.14
N LEU A 155 -5.47 3.61 -9.60
CA LEU A 155 -5.30 3.80 -8.14
C LEU A 155 -6.34 4.76 -7.58
N PHE A 156 -6.88 5.64 -8.42
CA PHE A 156 -7.96 6.56 -8.09
C PHE A 156 -9.15 6.30 -9.01
N ARG A 157 -10.34 6.67 -8.55
CA ARG A 157 -11.58 6.66 -9.34
C ARG A 157 -11.86 8.06 -9.88
N GLU A 158 -12.47 8.12 -11.05
CA GLU A 158 -12.84 9.37 -11.69
C GLU A 158 -13.80 10.20 -10.84
N ALA A 159 -13.90 11.48 -11.21
CA ALA A 159 -14.60 12.47 -10.44
C ALA A 159 -16.12 12.21 -10.45
N GLU A 160 -16.66 11.74 -9.34
CA GLU A 160 -18.11 11.65 -9.13
C GLU A 160 -18.62 12.99 -8.54
N ASP A 161 -19.87 13.33 -8.87
CA ASP A 161 -20.54 14.46 -8.24
C ASP A 161 -20.90 14.05 -6.79
N TYR A 162 -20.13 14.53 -5.83
CA TYR A 162 -20.34 14.20 -4.42
C TYR A 162 -21.06 15.33 -3.70
N ALA A 163 -22.37 15.15 -3.53
CA ALA A 163 -23.27 16.09 -2.85
C ALA A 163 -23.08 17.55 -3.34
N ASP A 164 -23.40 18.53 -2.49
CA ASP A 164 -23.26 19.97 -2.78
C ASP A 164 -21.79 20.44 -2.86
N THR A 165 -20.81 19.52 -2.80
CA THR A 165 -19.38 19.84 -2.74
C THR A 165 -18.67 19.78 -4.09
N GLY A 166 -19.40 19.48 -5.16
CA GLY A 166 -18.89 19.43 -6.53
C GLY A 166 -18.21 18.10 -6.87
N LYS A 167 -17.37 18.15 -7.92
CA LYS A 167 -16.64 16.97 -8.41
C LYS A 167 -15.55 16.58 -7.42
N CYS A 168 -15.42 15.30 -7.11
CA CYS A 168 -14.29 14.79 -6.30
C CYS A 168 -13.71 13.49 -6.86
N ALA A 169 -12.38 13.34 -6.82
CA ALA A 169 -11.71 12.08 -7.10
C ALA A 169 -11.50 11.31 -5.80
N GLY A 170 -11.78 10.02 -5.80
CA GLY A 170 -11.62 9.15 -4.63
C GLY A 170 -10.53 8.12 -4.84
N VAL A 171 -9.88 7.68 -3.75
CA VAL A 171 -8.97 6.55 -3.78
C VAL A 171 -9.74 5.27 -4.16
N SER A 172 -9.22 4.50 -5.12
CA SER A 172 -9.79 3.20 -5.49
C SER A 172 -9.38 2.12 -4.47
N GLU A 173 -10.04 0.97 -4.50
CA GLU A 173 -9.65 -0.21 -3.71
C GLU A 173 -8.13 -0.52 -3.82
N TRP A 174 -7.57 -0.39 -5.02
CA TRP A 174 -6.16 -0.68 -5.30
C TRP A 174 -5.22 0.45 -4.89
N GLY A 175 -5.68 1.70 -4.98
CA GLY A 175 -4.97 2.82 -4.39
C GLY A 175 -4.89 2.69 -2.87
N TYR A 176 -5.98 2.26 -2.24
CA TYR A 176 -6.03 1.99 -0.82
C TYR A 176 -5.07 0.87 -0.42
N GLU A 177 -5.06 -0.25 -1.16
CA GLU A 177 -4.11 -1.36 -0.96
C GLU A 177 -2.66 -0.86 -1.00
N LEU A 178 -2.31 -0.08 -2.03
CA LEU A 178 -0.98 0.50 -2.19
C LEU A 178 -0.59 1.45 -1.06
N ILE A 179 -1.50 2.34 -0.65
CA ILE A 179 -1.26 3.30 0.44
C ILE A 179 -1.00 2.52 1.74
N HIS A 180 -1.79 1.48 2.02
CA HIS A 180 -1.74 0.75 3.28
C HIS A 180 -0.60 -0.28 3.35
N SER A 181 -0.34 -1.02 2.27
CA SER A 181 0.60 -2.16 2.26
C SER A 181 1.93 -1.88 1.54
N GLY A 182 2.05 -0.74 0.84
CA GLY A 182 3.25 -0.41 0.06
C GLY A 182 3.30 -1.05 -1.33
N PHE A 183 2.32 -1.88 -1.67
CA PHE A 183 2.22 -2.52 -2.99
C PHE A 183 0.76 -2.82 -3.36
N THR A 184 0.49 -3.04 -4.65
CA THR A 184 -0.82 -3.48 -5.16
C THR A 184 -0.61 -4.38 -6.37
N ASN A 185 -1.61 -5.14 -6.79
CA ASN A 185 -1.56 -5.80 -8.10
C ASN A 185 -1.41 -4.77 -9.24
N ARG A 186 -0.79 -5.15 -10.36
CA ARG A 186 -0.77 -4.33 -11.58
C ARG A 186 -2.14 -4.23 -12.22
N GLN A 187 -2.35 -3.19 -13.01
CA GLN A 187 -3.67 -2.84 -13.55
C GLN A 187 -4.35 -3.98 -14.31
N ASP A 188 -3.58 -4.75 -15.08
CA ASP A 188 -4.02 -5.91 -15.86
C ASP A 188 -4.36 -7.15 -15.01
N GLN A 189 -3.97 -7.15 -13.73
CA GLN A 189 -4.15 -8.25 -12.79
C GLN A 189 -5.21 -7.97 -11.72
N ARG A 190 -5.93 -6.84 -11.85
CA ARG A 190 -6.92 -6.38 -10.87
C ARG A 190 -8.31 -6.89 -11.22
N SER A 191 -9.02 -7.41 -10.23
CA SER A 191 -10.46 -7.70 -10.28
C SER A 191 -11.14 -7.14 -9.05
N ALA A 192 -12.28 -6.45 -9.22
CA ALA A 192 -13.01 -5.85 -8.09
C ALA A 192 -13.22 -6.87 -6.95
N GLY A 193 -12.97 -6.45 -5.70
CA GLY A 193 -13.10 -7.32 -4.55
C GLY A 193 -11.90 -8.21 -4.22
N ALA A 194 -10.85 -8.19 -5.06
CA ALA A 194 -9.70 -9.08 -4.92
C ALA A 194 -8.46 -8.42 -4.30
N SER A 195 -8.53 -7.16 -3.86
CA SER A 195 -7.42 -6.57 -3.10
C SER A 195 -7.32 -7.20 -1.71
N LEU A 196 -6.11 -7.20 -1.14
CA LEU A 196 -5.88 -7.67 0.22
C LEU A 196 -6.61 -6.83 1.27
N THR A 197 -6.92 -5.58 0.92
CA THR A 197 -7.56 -4.60 1.78
C THR A 197 -9.03 -4.38 1.45
N HIS A 198 -9.67 -5.28 0.68
CA HIS A 198 -11.02 -5.07 0.17
C HIS A 198 -12.04 -4.80 1.29
N PHE A 199 -12.04 -5.63 2.33
CA PHE A 199 -12.99 -5.50 3.44
C PHE A 199 -12.84 -4.18 4.20
N GLU A 200 -11.61 -3.73 4.43
CA GLU A 200 -11.34 -2.43 5.05
C GLU A 200 -11.80 -1.30 4.14
N TYR A 201 -11.49 -1.39 2.85
CA TYR A 201 -11.89 -0.40 1.86
C TYR A 201 -13.42 -0.30 1.75
N GLU A 202 -14.13 -1.41 1.72
CA GLU A 202 -15.59 -1.47 1.68
C GLU A 202 -16.22 -0.86 2.94
N ALA A 203 -15.63 -1.11 4.13
CA ALA A 203 -16.11 -0.52 5.37
C ALA A 203 -16.01 1.03 5.37
N LEU A 204 -15.07 1.59 4.61
CA LEU A 204 -14.94 3.03 4.43
C LEU A 204 -15.92 3.60 3.41
N TRP A 205 -16.39 2.80 2.46
CA TRP A 205 -17.30 3.24 1.40
C TRP A 205 -18.72 2.87 1.81
N PRO A 206 -19.45 3.72 2.58
CA PRO A 206 -20.80 3.37 2.97
C PRO A 206 -21.63 3.08 1.72
N VAL A 207 -22.34 1.95 1.72
CA VAL A 207 -23.33 1.51 0.72
C VAL A 207 -24.53 2.49 0.67
N LYS A 208 -24.27 3.78 0.46
CA LYS A 208 -25.23 4.88 0.40
C LYS A 208 -25.12 5.65 -0.90
N THR A 209 -24.88 4.95 -2.01
CA THR A 209 -25.34 5.43 -3.31
C THR A 209 -26.88 5.36 -3.43
N ASP A 210 -27.57 4.59 -2.57
CA ASP A 210 -29.05 4.46 -2.60
C ASP A 210 -29.83 5.60 -1.95
N ARG A 211 -29.19 6.52 -1.20
CA ARG A 211 -29.91 7.67 -0.62
C ARG A 211 -29.95 8.90 -1.54
N LEU A 212 -29.12 8.95 -2.58
CA LEU A 212 -29.07 10.08 -3.52
C LEU A 212 -30.03 9.92 -4.71
N SER A 213 -30.38 8.69 -5.07
CA SER A 213 -31.45 8.40 -6.04
C SER A 213 -32.85 8.68 -5.46
N GLN A 214 -33.04 8.62 -4.14
CA GLN A 214 -34.34 8.86 -3.50
C GLN A 214 -34.61 10.34 -3.14
N SER A 215 -33.59 11.20 -2.96
CA SER A 215 -33.84 12.63 -2.68
C SER A 215 -34.19 13.44 -3.93
N ARG A 216 -33.65 13.07 -5.11
CA ARG A 216 -34.04 13.67 -6.39
C ARG A 216 -35.48 13.34 -6.81
N ALA A 217 -36.03 12.21 -6.36
CA ALA A 217 -37.42 11.84 -6.65
C ALA A 217 -38.46 12.63 -5.83
N LYS A 218 -38.07 13.39 -4.81
CA LYS A 218 -38.99 14.16 -3.94
C LYS A 218 -39.06 15.66 -4.22
N THR A 219 -38.27 16.19 -5.17
CA THR A 219 -38.25 17.64 -5.50
C THR A 219 -38.90 17.94 -6.85
N VAL A 220 -39.86 17.10 -7.27
CA VAL A 220 -40.75 17.37 -8.40
C VAL A 220 -42.18 17.18 -7.93
N ARG A 221 -42.69 18.16 -7.18
CA ARG A 221 -44.12 18.46 -7.02
C ARG A 221 -44.30 19.95 -6.80
#